data_AF-G3IIA4-F1
#
_entry.id   AF-G3IIA4-F1
#
_cell.length_a   1.000
_cell.length_b   1.000
_cell.length_c   1.000
_cell.angle_alpha   90.00
_cell.angle_beta   90.00
_cell.angle_gamma   90.00
#
_symmetry.space_group_name_H-M   'P 1'
#
loop_
_entity.id
_entity.type
_entity.pdbx_description
1 polymer ?
#
loop_
_entity_poly.entity_id
_entity_poly.type
_entity_poly.pdbx_seq_one_letter_code
_entity_poly.pdbx_strand_id
1 'polypeptide(L)'
;MPALSRCTQLTTFNYLKNPISVSGLERLLCHTAKLSRLSLEMYSTPWEIYGAQGASHHKRLEQLREELNRTIKPLEHNKTVWFSIIPCPPCDNQAI
;
A
#
# COMPACT_ATOMS: atom_id res chain seq x y z
N MET A 1 -3.73 7.46 9.49
CA MET A 1 -4.92 6.73 9.97
C MET A 1 -4.67 6.17 11.37
N PRO A 2 -5.21 6.82 12.42
CA PRO A 2 -4.92 6.42 13.80
C PRO A 2 -5.56 5.09 14.22
N ALA A 3 -6.69 4.70 13.64
CA ALA A 3 -7.38 3.45 13.99
C ALA A 3 -6.54 2.20 13.68
N LEU A 4 -5.92 2.15 12.49
CA LEU A 4 -5.15 0.97 12.04
C LEU A 4 -3.94 0.70 12.92
N SER A 5 -3.23 1.74 13.35
CA SER A 5 -2.08 1.59 14.24
C SER A 5 -2.43 1.05 15.63
N ARG A 6 -3.72 1.03 16.00
CA ARG A 6 -4.20 0.45 17.27
C ARG A 6 -4.63 -1.02 17.13
N CYS A 7 -4.68 -1.56 15.92
CA CYS A 7 -5.10 -2.93 15.65
C CYS A 7 -3.96 -3.94 15.88
N THR A 8 -3.47 -4.06 17.12
CA THR A 8 -2.30 -4.90 17.46
C THR A 8 -2.49 -6.39 17.21
N GLN A 9 -3.74 -6.85 17.08
CA GLN A 9 -4.08 -8.25 16.80
C GLN A 9 -4.33 -8.54 15.31
N LEU A 10 -4.21 -7.53 14.43
CA LEU A 10 -4.48 -7.69 13.00
C LEU A 10 -3.40 -8.59 12.36
N THR A 11 -3.83 -9.67 11.72
CA THR A 11 -2.95 -10.63 11.04
C THR A 11 -2.97 -10.48 9.52
N THR A 12 -4.07 -9.98 8.96
CA THR A 12 -4.24 -9.79 7.52
C THR A 12 -4.90 -8.45 7.25
N PHE A 13 -4.39 -7.72 6.26
CA PHE A 13 -4.96 -6.47 5.78
C PHE A 13 -5.18 -6.54 4.27
N ASN A 14 -6.41 -6.26 3.84
CA ASN A 14 -6.81 -6.32 2.44
C ASN A 14 -7.38 -4.97 2.00
N TYR A 15 -6.65 -4.27 1.14
CA TYR A 15 -7.05 -3.02 0.50
C TYR A 15 -7.23 -3.18 -1.02
N LEU A 16 -7.44 -4.41 -1.49
CA LEU A 16 -7.72 -4.68 -2.89
C LEU A 16 -9.07 -4.09 -3.30
N LYS A 17 -9.19 -3.76 -4.59
CA LYS A 17 -10.40 -3.18 -5.18
C LYS A 17 -10.85 -1.86 -4.53
N ASN A 18 -9.94 -1.22 -3.78
CA ASN A 18 -10.12 0.13 -3.28
C ASN A 18 -9.12 1.04 -4.01
N PRO A 19 -9.56 2.19 -4.54
CA PRO A 19 -8.65 3.14 -5.15
C PRO A 19 -7.69 3.67 -4.09
N ILE A 20 -6.41 3.76 -4.45
CA ILE A 20 -5.37 4.25 -3.57
C ILE A 20 -4.41 5.14 -4.34
N SER A 21 -3.98 6.23 -3.72
CA SER A 21 -2.92 7.07 -4.25
C SER A 21 -1.54 6.53 -3.86
N VAL A 22 -0.48 6.91 -4.57
CA VAL A 22 0.90 6.59 -4.15
C VAL A 22 1.16 7.10 -2.72
N SER A 23 0.72 8.33 -2.42
CA SER A 23 0.85 8.93 -1.07
C SER A 23 -0.07 8.28 -0.01
N GLY A 24 -1.22 7.76 -0.44
CA GLY A 24 -2.11 6.96 0.41
C GLY A 24 -1.45 5.64 0.79
N LEU A 25 -0.86 4.96 -0.18
CA LEU A 25 -0.14 3.71 0.01
C LEU A 25 1.05 3.87 0.96
N GLU A 26 1.88 4.90 0.76
CA GLU A 26 3.00 5.22 1.65
C GLU A 26 2.54 5.41 3.11
N ARG A 27 1.44 6.14 3.31
CA ARG A 27 0.85 6.32 4.64
C ARG A 27 0.35 5.00 5.23
N LEU A 28 -0.33 4.16 4.45
CA LEU A 28 -0.78 2.85 4.94
C LEU A 28 0.40 1.98 5.37
N LEU A 29 1.43 1.86 4.53
CA LEU A 29 2.63 1.07 4.84
C LEU A 29 3.32 1.56 6.12
N CYS A 30 3.44 2.88 6.33
CA CYS A 30 4.00 3.43 7.56
C CYS A 30 3.20 3.02 8.81
N HIS A 31 1.87 2.95 8.69
CA HIS A 31 0.99 2.56 9.80
C HIS A 31 0.98 1.04 10.03
N THR A 32 1.04 0.22 8.99
CA THR A 32 1.01 -1.24 9.08
C THR A 32 2.38 -1.82 9.43
N ALA A 33 3.48 -1.14 9.13
CA ALA A 33 4.84 -1.53 9.52
C ALA A 33 4.98 -1.73 11.04
N LYS A 34 4.20 -0.98 11.85
CA LYS A 34 4.22 -1.05 13.32
C LYS A 34 3.38 -2.21 13.90
N LEU A 35 2.64 -2.94 13.06
CA LEU A 35 1.79 -4.05 13.48
C LEU A 35 2.59 -5.35 13.45
N SER A 36 3.07 -5.79 14.61
CA SER A 36 3.94 -6.97 14.76
C SER A 36 3.25 -8.29 14.39
N ARG A 37 1.93 -8.39 14.56
CA ARG A 37 1.15 -9.61 14.23
C ARG A 37 0.72 -9.69 12.77
N LEU A 38 0.93 -8.64 11.99
CA LEU A 38 0.50 -8.56 10.60
C LEU A 38 1.45 -9.37 9.71
N SER A 39 0.93 -10.45 9.13
CA SER A 39 1.69 -11.36 8.28
C SER A 39 1.35 -11.26 6.79
N LEU A 40 0.18 -10.70 6.44
CA LEU A 40 -0.23 -10.53 5.04
C LEU A 40 -0.87 -9.17 4.81
N GLU A 41 -0.34 -8.44 3.83
CA GLU A 41 -0.88 -7.16 3.37
C GLU A 41 -1.11 -7.20 1.87
N MET A 42 -2.27 -6.76 1.41
CA MET A 42 -2.63 -6.75 -0.01
C MET A 42 -3.13 -5.37 -0.41
N TYR A 43 -2.54 -4.77 -1.45
CA TYR A 43 -2.85 -3.41 -1.90
C TYR A 43 -3.23 -3.38 -3.38
N SER A 44 -4.21 -2.54 -3.73
CA SER A 44 -4.39 -2.12 -5.11
C SER A 44 -3.15 -1.38 -5.60
N THR A 45 -2.82 -1.50 -6.89
CA THR A 45 -1.81 -0.63 -7.48
C THR A 45 -2.33 0.80 -7.55
N PRO A 46 -1.52 1.81 -7.18
CA PRO A 46 -1.94 3.20 -7.25
C PRO A 46 -2.40 3.60 -8.64
N TRP A 47 -3.54 4.26 -8.74
CA TRP A 47 -4.13 4.60 -10.03
C TRP A 47 -3.29 5.66 -10.78
N GLU A 48 -2.54 6.51 -10.08
CA GLU A 48 -1.77 7.60 -10.71
C GLU A 48 -0.64 7.09 -11.60
N ILE A 49 -0.18 5.84 -11.41
CA ILE A 49 0.89 5.29 -12.26
C ILE A 49 0.46 5.10 -13.72
N TYR A 50 -0.85 5.11 -13.99
CA TYR A 50 -1.43 5.01 -15.33
C TYR A 50 -1.83 6.37 -15.92
N GLY A 51 -1.69 7.46 -15.16
CA GLY A 51 -2.02 8.81 -15.59
C GLY A 51 -0.88 9.51 -16.36
N ALA A 52 -1.10 10.76 -16.77
CA ALA A 52 -0.13 11.56 -17.53
C ALA A 52 1.22 11.74 -16.79
N GLN A 53 1.22 11.74 -15.46
CA GLN A 53 2.43 11.79 -14.62
C GLN A 53 2.91 10.40 -14.15
N GLY A 54 2.42 9.34 -14.79
CA GLY A 54 2.55 7.95 -14.34
C GLY A 54 4.00 7.49 -14.15
N ALA A 55 4.93 7.94 -14.99
CA ALA A 55 6.35 7.59 -14.86
C ALA A 55 6.96 8.05 -13.52
N SER A 56 6.60 9.24 -13.04
CA SER A 56 7.10 9.77 -11.76
C SER A 56 6.51 9.01 -10.57
N HIS A 57 5.21 8.72 -10.62
CA HIS A 57 4.50 7.92 -9.61
C HIS A 57 5.00 6.49 -9.57
N HIS A 58 5.27 5.89 -10.73
CA HIS A 58 5.84 4.56 -10.84
C HIS A 58 7.25 4.51 -10.23
N LYS A 59 8.11 5.49 -10.53
CA LYS A 59 9.44 5.61 -9.89
C LYS A 59 9.34 5.70 -8.37
N ARG A 60 8.40 6.50 -7.84
CA ARG A 60 8.19 6.61 -6.39
C ARG A 60 7.68 5.29 -5.79
N LEU A 61 6.81 4.57 -6.49
CA LEU A 61 6.33 3.25 -6.06
C LEU A 61 7.48 2.23 -5.96
N GLU A 62 8.38 2.21 -6.94
CA GLU A 62 9.55 1.33 -6.91
C GLU A 62 10.52 1.69 -5.77
N GLN A 63 10.74 2.99 -5.52
CA GLN A 63 11.50 3.43 -4.35
C GLN A 63 10.86 2.98 -3.03
N LEU A 64 9.53 3.10 -2.91
CA LEU A 64 8.78 2.70 -1.73
C LEU A 64 8.88 1.17 -1.49
N ARG A 65 8.86 0.36 -2.55
CA ARG A 65 9.07 -1.10 -2.48
C ARG A 65 10.46 -1.45 -1.96
N GLU A 66 11.48 -0.75 -2.43
CA GLU A 66 12.87 -0.94 -1.97
C GLU A 66 13.04 -0.51 -0.49
N GLU A 67 12.50 0.65 -0.10
CA GLU A 67 12.49 1.12 1.29
C GLU A 67 11.79 0.11 2.22
N LEU A 68 10.67 -0.45 1.78
CA LEU A 68 9.92 -1.47 2.51
C LEU A 68 10.74 -2.77 2.66
N ASN A 69 11.32 -3.27 1.57
CA ASN A 69 12.14 -4.47 1.58
C ASN A 69 13.34 -4.33 2.54
N ARG A 70 13.99 -3.17 2.56
CA ARG A 70 15.09 -2.89 3.50
C ARG A 70 14.64 -2.89 4.96
N THR A 71 13.41 -2.47 5.22
CA THR A 71 12.85 -2.41 6.58
C THR A 71 12.39 -3.78 7.05
N ILE A 72 11.80 -4.60 6.17
CA ILE A 72 11.26 -5.92 6.51
C ILE A 72 12.36 -6.98 6.58
N LYS A 73 13.37 -6.93 5.70
CA LYS A 73 14.45 -7.94 5.61
C LYS A 73 15.17 -8.24 6.94
N PRO A 74 15.50 -7.26 7.80
CA PRO A 74 16.16 -7.52 9.09
C PRO A 74 15.21 -8.03 10.19
N LEU A 75 13.89 -7.89 10.01
CA LEU A 75 12.92 -8.18 11.08
C LEU A 75 12.58 -9.68 11.19
N GLU A 76 13.12 -10.56 10.33
CA GLU A 76 12.78 -11.99 10.22
C GLU A 76 11.26 -12.30 10.23
N HIS A 77 10.42 -11.28 9.98
CA HIS A 77 8.98 -11.42 10.01
C HIS A 77 8.51 -12.10 8.74
N ASN A 78 7.62 -13.10 8.88
CA ASN A 78 6.85 -13.74 7.81
C ASN A 78 5.83 -12.78 7.14
N LYS A 79 6.14 -11.48 7.07
CA LYS A 79 5.25 -10.47 6.51
C LYS A 79 5.38 -10.46 5.00
N THR A 80 4.30 -10.85 4.33
CA THR A 80 4.16 -10.81 2.88
C THR A 80 3.37 -9.57 2.49
N VAL A 81 3.90 -8.78 1.56
CA VAL A 81 3.21 -7.63 0.97
C VAL A 81 2.98 -7.91 -0.51
N TRP A 82 1.71 -7.88 -0.91
CA TRP A 82 1.27 -8.13 -2.27
C TRP A 82 0.63 -6.89 -2.89
N PHE A 83 0.97 -6.65 -4.16
CA PHE A 83 0.39 -5.57 -4.96
C PHE A 83 -0.37 -6.17 -6.14
N SER A 84 -1.63 -5.75 -6.32
CA SER A 84 -2.42 -6.14 -7.49
C SER A 84 -1.84 -5.54 -8.76
N ILE A 85 -1.72 -6.31 -9.84
CA ILE A 85 -1.37 -5.78 -11.17
C ILE A 85 -2.53 -5.04 -11.84
N ILE A 86 -3.75 -5.19 -11.31
CA ILE A 86 -4.96 -4.55 -11.82
C ILE A 86 -5.19 -3.25 -11.03
N PRO A 87 -5.20 -2.08 -11.68
CA PRO A 87 -5.56 -0.83 -11.01
C PRO A 87 -7.03 -0.82 -10.60
N CYS A 88 -7.31 -0.16 -9.48
CA CYS A 88 -8.65 0.26 -9.13
C CYS A 88 -8.75 1.76 -9.37
N PRO A 89 -9.36 2.21 -10.48
CA PRO A 89 -9.52 3.64 -10.72
C PRO A 89 -10.43 4.25 -9.64
N PRO A 90 -10.21 5.52 -9.26
CA PRO A 90 -11.14 6.23 -8.40
C PRO A 90 -12.52 6.25 -9.07
N CYS A 91 -13.58 6.12 -8.27
CA CYS A 91 -14.94 6.33 -8.77
C CYS A 91 -15.00 7.71 -9.40
N ASP A 92 -15.39 7.77 -10.67
CA ASP A 92 -15.56 9.02 -11.39
C ASP A 92 -16.73 9.77 -10.71
N ASN A 93 -16.43 10.79 -9.91
CA ASN A 93 -17.44 11.69 -9.36
C ASN A 93 -17.90 12.68 -10.44
N GLN A 94 -18.14 12.22 -11.67
CA GLN A 94 -18.87 13.01 -12.67
C GLN A 94 -20.35 12.96 -12.33
N ALA A 95 -20.72 13.65 -11.25
CA ALA A 95 -21.98 14.37 -11.25
C ALA A 95 -21.76 15.61 -12.13
N ILE A 96 -22.15 15.50 -13.40
CA ILE A 96 -22.49 16.65 -14.24
C ILE A 96 -24.01 16.61 -14.40
#